data_AF-A0A814BMA8-F1
#
_entry.id   AF-A0A814BMA8-F1
#
_cell.length_a   1.000
_cell.length_b   1.000
_cell.length_c   1.000
_cell.angle_alpha   90.00
_cell.angle_beta   90.00
_cell.angle_gamma   90.00
#
_symmetry.space_group_name_H-M   'P 1'
#
loop_
_entity.id
_entity.type
_entity.pdbx_description
1 polymer ?
#
loop_
_entity_poly.entity_id
_entity_poly.type
_entity_poly.pdbx_seq_one_letter_code
_entity_poly.pdbx_strand_id
1 'polypeptide(L)'
;MAAISRATIKLCGSHAGCSIGADGPSQMALEDLAMMRAIHGSTVLYPSDPVSTVKLVDKMYSIEGVSYMRTTREKTRVIYKEDETFEIGGSKVLRSSAGDMVTLIGAGITLHECLKAHEELLAQGIHARVIDLYSIKPIDAKTLATAARETGTLIVVEDHWVEGGIGDAVLDAFTPKGPVTRGGKVAGLDTLPKVVKIAVRDMPGSGTPEELMDAAGITASHIVATVKSLV
;
A
#
# COMPACT_ATOMS: atom_id res chain seq x y z
N MET A 1 24.68 7.23 4.57
CA MET A 1 25.07 8.53 5.18
C MET A 1 24.05 9.65 5.02
N ALA A 2 23.25 9.74 3.94
CA ALA A 2 22.34 10.86 3.71
C ALA A 2 21.49 11.29 4.93
N ALA A 3 20.81 10.35 5.60
CA ALA A 3 20.05 10.65 6.81
C ALA A 3 20.93 11.13 7.99
N ILE A 4 22.09 10.50 8.19
CA ILE A 4 23.07 10.89 9.24
C ILE A 4 23.59 12.31 8.99
N SER A 5 23.86 12.64 7.73
CA SER A 5 24.31 13.96 7.29
C SER A 5 23.19 15.00 7.23
N ARG A 6 21.94 14.63 7.56
CA ARG A 6 20.75 15.49 7.45
C ARG A 6 20.58 16.11 6.06
N ALA A 7 20.96 15.35 5.03
CA ALA A 7 20.82 15.79 3.64
C ALA A 7 19.37 15.73 3.18
N THR A 8 18.94 16.74 2.43
CA THR A 8 17.65 16.73 1.73
C THR A 8 17.86 16.17 0.32
N ILE A 9 17.33 14.98 0.07
CA ILE A 9 17.42 14.30 -1.23
C ILE A 9 16.07 13.71 -1.63
N LYS A 10 15.75 13.79 -2.92
CA LYS A 10 14.52 13.29 -3.52
C LYS A 10 14.86 12.18 -4.50
N LEU A 11 14.36 10.98 -4.23
CA LEU A 11 14.65 9.78 -4.99
C LEU A 11 13.37 9.31 -5.66
N CYS A 12 13.45 8.96 -6.94
CA CYS A 12 12.37 8.31 -7.67
C CYS A 12 12.90 6.96 -8.17
N GLY A 13 12.35 5.87 -7.64
CA GLY A 13 12.61 4.51 -8.11
C GLY A 13 11.50 4.12 -9.08
N SER A 14 11.85 3.67 -10.27
CA SER A 14 10.89 3.16 -11.25
C SER A 14 10.98 1.64 -11.37
N HIS A 15 10.11 1.06 -12.20
CA HIS A 15 10.13 -0.39 -12.47
C HIS A 15 9.97 -1.21 -11.18
N ALA A 16 9.05 -0.78 -10.33
CA ALA A 16 8.81 -1.43 -9.07
C ALA A 16 7.94 -2.69 -9.22
N GLY A 17 8.29 -3.73 -8.45
CA GLY A 17 7.53 -4.97 -8.38
C GLY A 17 7.71 -5.94 -9.56
N CYS A 18 7.03 -7.08 -9.50
CA CYS A 18 7.02 -8.09 -10.56
C CYS A 18 6.19 -7.69 -11.78
N SER A 19 5.32 -6.68 -11.63
CA SER A 19 4.51 -6.13 -12.72
C SER A 19 5.32 -5.50 -13.88
N ILE A 20 6.64 -5.38 -13.77
CA ILE A 20 7.48 -4.92 -14.89
C ILE A 20 7.50 -5.91 -16.07
N GLY A 21 7.27 -7.20 -15.82
CA GLY A 21 7.23 -8.22 -16.86
C GLY A 21 8.60 -8.79 -17.26
N ALA A 22 8.87 -8.75 -18.58
CA ALA A 22 9.81 -9.64 -19.25
C ALA A 22 11.28 -9.50 -18.82
N ASP A 23 11.71 -8.35 -18.29
CA ASP A 23 13.10 -8.11 -17.87
C ASP A 23 13.53 -9.03 -16.71
N GLY A 24 12.56 -9.55 -15.94
CA GLY A 24 12.82 -10.53 -14.88
C GLY A 24 13.34 -9.92 -13.57
N PRO A 25 13.66 -10.77 -12.58
CA PRO A 25 13.84 -10.38 -11.18
C PRO A 25 15.03 -9.44 -10.93
N SER A 26 16.04 -9.39 -11.81
CA SER A 26 17.17 -8.47 -11.64
C SER A 26 16.80 -6.99 -11.75
N GLN A 27 15.62 -6.67 -12.30
CA GLN A 27 15.10 -5.30 -12.44
C GLN A 27 13.90 -5.04 -11.52
N MET A 28 13.39 -6.07 -10.85
CA MET A 28 12.20 -5.98 -10.00
C MET A 28 12.58 -5.45 -8.63
N ALA A 29 12.23 -4.20 -8.34
CA ALA A 29 12.36 -3.67 -6.99
C ALA A 29 11.28 -4.28 -6.09
N LEU A 30 11.63 -5.32 -5.33
CA LEU A 30 10.73 -6.04 -4.41
C LEU A 30 11.08 -5.83 -2.93
N GLU A 31 12.22 -5.22 -2.61
CA GLU A 31 12.68 -4.86 -1.26
C GLU A 31 12.84 -3.35 -1.04
N ASP A 32 12.45 -2.53 -2.01
CA ASP A 32 12.68 -1.09 -2.01
C ASP A 32 11.86 -0.35 -0.95
N LEU A 33 10.62 -0.78 -0.68
CA LEU A 33 9.82 -0.22 0.41
C LEU A 33 10.47 -0.54 1.75
N ALA A 34 10.91 -1.79 1.96
CA ALA A 34 11.60 -2.19 3.19
C ALA A 34 12.87 -1.35 3.41
N MET A 35 13.71 -1.24 2.39
CA MET A 35 14.94 -0.44 2.42
C MET A 35 14.65 1.02 2.75
N MET A 36 13.72 1.65 2.03
CA MET A 36 13.47 3.09 2.16
C MET A 36 12.70 3.43 3.44
N ARG A 37 11.85 2.52 3.94
CA ARG A 37 11.21 2.68 5.25
C ARG A 37 12.19 2.60 6.40
N ALA A 38 13.26 1.81 6.29
CA ALA A 38 14.27 1.67 7.36
C ALA A 38 15.10 2.96 7.56
N ILE A 39 15.21 3.83 6.55
CA ILE A 39 15.96 5.09 6.65
C ILE A 39 15.31 6.01 7.69
N HIS A 40 16.10 6.49 8.67
CA HIS A 40 15.59 7.39 9.71
C HIS A 40 15.00 8.67 9.11
N GLY A 41 13.79 9.02 9.55
CA GLY A 41 13.08 10.23 9.10
C GLY A 41 12.65 10.24 7.63
N SER A 42 12.76 9.12 6.90
CA SER A 42 12.38 9.08 5.49
C SER A 42 10.88 9.25 5.27
N THR A 43 10.55 9.82 4.10
CA THR A 43 9.20 9.81 3.51
C THR A 43 9.18 8.82 2.35
N VAL A 44 8.20 7.92 2.33
CA VAL A 44 8.04 6.84 1.34
C VAL A 44 6.62 6.95 0.76
N LEU A 45 6.55 7.27 -0.52
CA LEU A 45 5.32 7.50 -1.27
C LEU A 45 5.21 6.50 -2.43
N TYR A 46 4.00 6.05 -2.71
CA TYR A 46 3.69 5.16 -3.81
C TYR A 46 2.40 5.62 -4.50
N PRO A 47 2.47 6.56 -5.46
CA PRO A 47 1.30 7.00 -6.22
C PRO A 47 0.66 5.85 -7.00
N SER A 48 -0.66 5.95 -7.18
CA SER A 48 -1.47 4.91 -7.83
C SER A 48 -1.92 5.27 -9.25
N ASP A 49 -1.76 6.52 -9.66
CA ASP A 49 -2.07 7.01 -11.01
C ASP A 49 -1.25 8.26 -11.38
N PRO A 50 -1.37 8.79 -12.61
CA PRO A 50 -0.64 10.00 -13.00
C PRO A 50 -0.98 11.24 -12.16
N VAL A 51 -2.23 11.40 -11.72
CA VAL A 51 -2.66 12.58 -10.96
C VAL A 51 -2.04 12.58 -9.56
N SER A 52 -2.18 11.46 -8.82
CA SER A 52 -1.51 11.27 -7.53
C SER A 52 0.00 11.40 -7.66
N THR A 53 0.61 10.93 -8.75
CA THR A 53 2.05 11.13 -9.02
C THR A 53 2.40 12.62 -9.05
N VAL A 54 1.72 13.43 -9.86
CA VAL A 54 1.97 14.87 -9.97
C VAL A 54 1.79 15.58 -8.61
N LYS A 55 0.69 15.29 -7.92
CA LYS A 55 0.38 15.91 -6.62
C LYS A 55 1.38 15.54 -5.54
N LEU A 56 1.82 14.28 -5.51
CA LEU A 56 2.79 13.80 -4.53
C LEU A 56 4.21 14.29 -4.83
N VAL A 57 4.57 14.51 -6.10
CA VAL A 57 5.86 15.14 -6.45
C VAL A 57 5.90 16.57 -5.92
N ASP A 58 4.83 17.33 -6.12
CA ASP A 58 4.69 18.70 -5.60
C ASP A 58 4.82 18.73 -4.06
N LYS A 59 4.12 17.84 -3.37
CA LYS A 59 4.25 17.70 -1.90
C LYS A 59 5.64 17.25 -1.48
N MET A 60 6.24 16.31 -2.19
CA MET A 60 7.57 15.75 -1.90
C MET A 60 8.69 16.79 -2.03
N TYR A 61 8.54 17.76 -2.94
CA TYR A 61 9.52 18.81 -3.19
C TYR A 61 9.86 19.62 -1.93
N SER A 62 8.84 19.98 -1.14
CA SER A 62 9.00 20.83 0.06
C SER A 62 9.40 20.09 1.34
N ILE A 63 9.53 18.76 1.30
CA ILE A 63 9.87 17.97 2.49
C ILE A 63 11.37 18.08 2.77
N GLU A 64 11.80 18.10 4.03
CA GLU A 64 13.22 17.97 4.37
C GLU A 64 13.64 16.50 4.55
N GLY A 65 14.93 16.21 4.35
CA GLY A 65 15.46 14.85 4.52
C GLY A 65 15.26 13.96 3.29
N VAL A 66 15.32 12.64 3.51
CA VAL A 66 15.28 11.62 2.46
C VAL A 66 13.83 11.32 2.07
N SER A 67 13.46 11.58 0.82
CA SER A 67 12.16 11.21 0.28
C SER A 67 12.31 10.23 -0.88
N TYR A 68 11.42 9.24 -0.93
CA TYR A 68 11.36 8.22 -1.96
C TYR A 68 9.97 8.14 -2.56
N MET A 69 9.90 8.21 -3.88
CA MET A 69 8.71 7.92 -4.66
C MET A 69 8.92 6.63 -5.44
N ARG A 70 8.09 5.62 -5.16
CA ARG A 70 8.04 4.36 -5.89
C ARG A 70 7.11 4.54 -7.10
N THR A 71 7.58 4.26 -8.30
CA THR A 71 6.79 4.36 -9.54
C THR A 71 6.80 3.02 -10.28
N THR A 72 5.69 2.70 -10.93
CA THR A 72 5.50 1.46 -11.69
C THR A 72 5.73 1.69 -13.18
N ARG A 73 6.04 0.60 -13.90
CA ARG A 73 6.23 0.63 -15.35
C ARG A 73 4.91 0.64 -16.12
N GLU A 74 3.94 -0.16 -15.67
CA GLU A 74 2.70 -0.37 -16.39
C GLU A 74 1.78 0.85 -16.39
N LYS A 75 1.01 0.99 -17.47
CA LYS A 75 0.02 2.05 -17.60
C LYS A 75 -1.14 1.79 -16.64
N THR A 76 -1.41 2.74 -15.77
CA THR A 76 -2.56 2.71 -14.87
C THR A 76 -3.69 3.62 -15.37
N ARG A 77 -4.93 3.31 -14.97
CA ARG A 77 -6.07 4.20 -15.24
C ARG A 77 -5.96 5.43 -14.36
N VAL A 78 -6.38 6.59 -14.87
CA VAL A 78 -6.56 7.79 -14.06
C VAL A 78 -7.80 7.59 -13.19
N ILE A 79 -7.63 7.66 -11.87
CA ILE A 79 -8.70 7.46 -10.88
C ILE A 79 -9.01 8.72 -10.08
N TYR A 80 -8.07 9.67 -10.01
CA TYR A 80 -8.26 10.96 -9.36
C TYR A 80 -8.53 12.06 -10.36
N LYS A 81 -9.32 13.06 -9.93
CA LYS A 81 -9.51 14.31 -10.69
C LYS A 81 -8.31 15.24 -10.46
N GLU A 82 -8.08 16.15 -11.40
CA GLU A 82 -6.95 17.09 -11.33
C GLU A 82 -7.00 18.03 -10.10
N ASP A 83 -8.18 18.29 -9.54
CA ASP A 83 -8.39 19.11 -8.35
C ASP A 83 -8.28 18.32 -7.03
N GLU A 84 -8.04 17.00 -7.09
CA GLU A 84 -7.83 16.16 -5.92
C GLU A 84 -6.57 16.59 -5.16
N THR A 85 -6.67 16.60 -3.82
CA THR A 85 -5.59 17.01 -2.92
C THR A 85 -4.95 15.82 -2.24
N PHE A 86 -3.66 15.89 -1.95
CA PHE A 86 -2.90 14.82 -1.29
C PHE A 86 -2.09 15.41 -0.14
N GLU A 87 -1.93 14.65 0.93
CA GLU A 87 -1.14 15.05 2.08
C GLU A 87 -0.17 13.94 2.48
N ILE A 88 1.03 14.31 2.90
CA ILE A 88 2.02 13.34 3.37
C ILE A 88 1.51 12.76 4.69
N GLY A 89 1.52 11.43 4.81
CA GLY A 89 0.90 10.73 5.92
C GLY A 89 -0.59 10.48 5.75
N GLY A 90 -1.17 10.79 4.59
CA GLY A 90 -2.57 10.52 4.26
C GLY A 90 -2.78 9.23 3.46
N SER A 91 -4.05 8.89 3.27
CA SER A 91 -4.56 7.83 2.40
C SER A 91 -5.85 8.30 1.71
N LYS A 92 -6.39 7.53 0.76
CA LYS A 92 -7.72 7.80 0.16
C LYS A 92 -8.63 6.60 0.30
N VAL A 93 -9.83 6.82 0.84
CA VAL A 93 -10.91 5.81 0.81
C VAL A 93 -11.66 5.97 -0.51
N LEU A 94 -11.52 5.00 -1.41
CA LEU A 94 -12.08 5.05 -2.77
C LEU A 94 -13.44 4.37 -2.91
N ARG A 95 -13.73 3.43 -2.01
CA ARG A 95 -14.99 2.70 -1.90
C ARG A 95 -15.30 2.50 -0.44
N SER A 96 -16.53 2.79 -0.03
CA SER A 96 -17.02 2.47 1.31
C SER A 96 -18.53 2.46 1.37
N SER A 97 -19.07 1.64 2.27
CA SER A 97 -20.48 1.55 2.62
C SER A 97 -20.64 1.23 4.11
N ALA A 98 -21.87 1.36 4.64
CA ALA A 98 -22.16 0.95 6.02
C ALA A 98 -22.09 -0.57 6.24
N GLY A 99 -22.11 -1.37 5.16
CA GLY A 99 -22.08 -2.83 5.21
C GLY A 99 -20.72 -3.44 4.89
N ASP A 100 -19.64 -2.65 4.86
CA ASP A 100 -18.30 -3.11 4.52
C ASP A 100 -17.86 -4.24 5.49
N MET A 101 -17.66 -5.45 4.96
CA MET A 101 -17.28 -6.64 5.72
C MET A 101 -15.76 -6.77 5.90
N VAL A 102 -14.99 -6.17 4.99
CA VAL A 102 -13.52 -6.19 4.96
C VAL A 102 -13.00 -4.88 4.37
N THR A 103 -11.74 -4.54 4.64
CA THR A 103 -11.03 -3.45 3.95
C THR A 103 -9.89 -3.98 3.10
N LEU A 104 -9.93 -3.69 1.81
CA LEU A 104 -8.84 -3.91 0.85
C LEU A 104 -7.92 -2.68 0.85
N ILE A 105 -6.63 -2.90 1.04
CA ILE A 105 -5.61 -1.86 1.09
C ILE A 105 -4.58 -2.17 0.01
N GLY A 106 -4.38 -1.24 -0.93
CA GLY A 106 -3.37 -1.34 -1.97
C GLY A 106 -2.70 0.01 -2.24
N ALA A 107 -1.65 0.00 -3.04
CA ALA A 107 -1.00 1.20 -3.56
C ALA A 107 -0.33 0.86 -4.90
N GLY A 108 -0.19 1.85 -5.78
CA GLY A 108 0.34 1.62 -7.11
C GLY A 108 -0.52 0.66 -7.91
N ILE A 109 0.11 -0.34 -8.52
CA ILE A 109 -0.56 -1.32 -9.38
C ILE A 109 -1.61 -2.15 -8.62
N THR A 110 -1.35 -2.55 -7.37
CA THR A 110 -2.26 -3.42 -6.61
C THR A 110 -3.53 -2.71 -6.16
N LEU A 111 -3.54 -1.36 -6.14
CA LEU A 111 -4.79 -0.63 -5.92
C LEU A 111 -5.81 -0.91 -7.03
N HIS A 112 -5.36 -1.02 -8.28
CA HIS A 112 -6.23 -1.32 -9.41
C HIS A 112 -6.81 -2.73 -9.29
N GLU A 113 -6.03 -3.68 -8.79
CA GLU A 113 -6.50 -5.03 -8.47
C GLU A 113 -7.50 -5.03 -7.30
N CYS A 114 -7.28 -4.23 -6.26
CA CYS A 114 -8.25 -4.03 -5.18
C CYS A 114 -9.57 -3.44 -5.68
N LEU A 115 -9.53 -2.47 -6.60
CA LEU A 115 -10.73 -1.88 -7.22
C LEU A 115 -11.48 -2.91 -8.08
N LYS A 116 -10.77 -3.71 -8.89
CA LYS A 116 -11.39 -4.81 -9.66
C LYS A 116 -12.04 -5.84 -8.74
N ALA A 117 -11.33 -6.26 -7.69
CA ALA A 117 -11.85 -7.21 -6.71
C ALA A 117 -13.09 -6.68 -5.99
N HIS A 118 -13.12 -5.38 -5.66
CA HIS A 118 -14.30 -4.74 -5.09
C HIS A 118 -15.53 -4.87 -5.99
N GLU A 119 -15.42 -4.57 -7.28
CA GLU A 119 -16.56 -4.65 -8.21
C GLU A 119 -17.06 -6.10 -8.35
N GLU A 120 -16.16 -7.09 -8.38
CA GLU A 120 -16.52 -8.51 -8.41
C GLU A 120 -17.21 -8.99 -7.12
N LEU A 121 -16.71 -8.56 -5.96
CA LEU A 121 -17.32 -8.87 -4.65
C LEU A 121 -18.69 -8.22 -4.52
N LEU A 122 -18.83 -6.97 -4.95
CA LEU A 122 -20.08 -6.23 -4.92
C LEU A 122 -21.16 -6.92 -5.76
N ALA A 123 -20.80 -7.43 -6.95
CA ALA A 123 -21.70 -8.20 -7.80
C ALA A 123 -22.22 -9.49 -7.13
N GLN A 124 -21.54 -9.95 -6.07
CA GLN A 124 -21.90 -11.13 -5.26
C GLN A 124 -22.50 -10.75 -3.91
N GLY A 125 -22.78 -9.46 -3.66
CA GLY A 125 -23.36 -8.97 -2.41
C GLY A 125 -22.36 -8.85 -1.26
N ILE A 126 -21.05 -8.98 -1.53
CA ILE A 126 -20.00 -8.78 -0.52
C ILE A 126 -19.48 -7.35 -0.64
N HIS A 127 -19.71 -6.56 0.40
CA HIS A 127 -19.27 -5.16 0.44
C HIS A 127 -17.85 -5.08 1.03
N ALA A 128 -16.91 -4.52 0.27
CA ALA A 128 -15.52 -4.35 0.69
C ALA A 128 -15.11 -2.88 0.58
N ARG A 129 -14.52 -2.31 1.63
CA ARG A 129 -13.89 -0.99 1.58
C ARG A 129 -12.62 -1.06 0.74
N VAL A 130 -12.27 0.01 0.01
CA VAL A 130 -11.00 0.10 -0.71
C VAL A 130 -10.24 1.36 -0.29
N ILE A 131 -8.99 1.19 0.14
CA ILE A 131 -8.08 2.27 0.54
C ILE A 131 -6.85 2.27 -0.36
N ASP A 132 -6.58 3.43 -0.97
CA ASP A 132 -5.28 3.77 -1.55
C ASP A 132 -4.34 4.28 -0.46
N LEU A 133 -3.35 3.48 -0.10
CA LEU A 133 -2.36 3.81 0.90
C LEU A 133 -1.10 4.41 0.24
N TYR A 134 -1.27 5.52 -0.48
CA TYR A 134 -0.18 6.15 -1.22
C TYR A 134 0.98 6.64 -0.33
N SER A 135 0.73 6.92 0.96
CA SER A 135 1.77 7.30 1.92
C SER A 135 2.10 6.11 2.83
N ILE A 136 3.19 5.41 2.51
CA ILE A 136 3.64 4.23 3.26
C ILE A 136 4.38 4.65 4.53
N LYS A 137 5.13 5.76 4.47
CA LYS A 137 5.78 6.38 5.61
C LYS A 137 5.86 7.90 5.42
N PRO A 138 5.36 8.72 6.36
CA PRO A 138 4.47 8.35 7.45
C PRO A 138 3.17 7.71 6.92
N ILE A 139 2.52 6.89 7.74
CA ILE A 139 1.30 6.16 7.38
C ILE A 139 0.07 6.83 8.01
N ASP A 140 -1.08 6.77 7.32
CA ASP A 140 -2.36 7.27 7.81
C ASP A 140 -2.99 6.34 8.87
N ALA A 141 -2.43 6.35 10.07
CA ALA A 141 -2.88 5.50 11.17
C ALA A 141 -4.35 5.76 11.58
N LYS A 142 -4.86 6.98 11.38
CA LYS A 142 -6.23 7.35 11.78
C LYS A 142 -7.26 6.68 10.86
N THR A 143 -7.05 6.73 9.55
CA THR A 143 -7.95 6.10 8.58
C THR A 143 -7.89 4.57 8.73
N LEU A 144 -6.69 4.00 8.92
CA LEU A 144 -6.53 2.57 9.17
C LEU A 144 -7.23 2.11 10.46
N ALA A 145 -7.14 2.87 11.55
CA ALA A 145 -7.86 2.57 12.79
C ALA A 145 -9.38 2.62 12.63
N THR A 146 -9.88 3.57 11.82
CA THR A 146 -11.31 3.66 11.50
C THR A 146 -11.76 2.44 10.69
N ALA A 147 -11.02 2.09 9.63
CA ALA A 147 -11.30 0.94 8.80
C ALA A 147 -11.25 -0.38 9.59
N ALA A 148 -10.25 -0.54 10.46
CA ALA A 148 -10.11 -1.68 11.35
C ALA A 148 -11.32 -1.84 12.28
N ARG A 149 -11.78 -0.74 12.90
CA ARG A 149 -12.95 -0.76 13.80
C ARG A 149 -14.24 -1.11 13.07
N GLU A 150 -14.42 -0.60 11.85
CA GLU A 150 -15.67 -0.72 11.10
C GLU A 150 -15.77 -2.03 10.32
N THR A 151 -14.65 -2.59 9.86
CA THR A 151 -14.64 -3.78 9.00
C THR A 151 -13.99 -5.01 9.66
N GLY A 152 -13.27 -4.84 10.77
CA GLY A 152 -12.62 -5.92 11.53
C GLY A 152 -11.38 -6.56 10.87
N THR A 153 -11.40 -6.74 9.55
CA THR A 153 -10.31 -7.37 8.77
C THR A 153 -9.75 -6.44 7.72
N LEU A 154 -8.43 -6.26 7.75
CA LEU A 154 -7.67 -5.52 6.75
C LEU A 154 -6.90 -6.51 5.86
N ILE A 155 -7.12 -6.46 4.55
CA ILE A 155 -6.40 -7.24 3.54
C ILE A 155 -5.48 -6.29 2.80
N VAL A 156 -4.17 -6.47 2.98
CA VAL A 156 -3.14 -5.63 2.38
C VAL A 156 -2.55 -6.36 1.18
N VAL A 157 -2.57 -5.72 0.03
CA VAL A 157 -2.10 -6.27 -1.25
C VAL A 157 -0.96 -5.44 -1.78
N GLU A 158 0.21 -6.05 -2.00
CA GLU A 158 1.41 -5.34 -2.44
C GLU A 158 2.24 -6.12 -3.46
N ASP A 159 2.70 -5.42 -4.50
CA ASP A 159 3.70 -5.91 -5.45
C ASP A 159 5.11 -5.61 -4.90
N HIS A 160 5.44 -6.31 -3.82
CA HIS A 160 6.66 -6.20 -3.01
C HIS A 160 6.80 -7.51 -2.21
N TRP A 161 7.98 -7.81 -1.68
CA TRP A 161 8.15 -8.90 -0.72
C TRP A 161 7.21 -8.73 0.47
N VAL A 162 6.82 -9.85 1.08
CA VAL A 162 5.99 -9.80 2.27
C VAL A 162 6.69 -9.07 3.42
N GLU A 163 8.02 -9.07 3.51
CA GLU A 163 8.80 -8.42 4.56
C GLU A 163 9.00 -6.92 4.32
N GLY A 164 8.75 -6.11 5.36
CA GLY A 164 9.13 -4.71 5.42
C GLY A 164 8.34 -3.77 4.50
N GLY A 165 7.36 -4.27 3.74
CA GLY A 165 6.55 -3.49 2.82
C GLY A 165 5.32 -2.80 3.45
N ILE A 166 4.25 -2.71 2.67
CA ILE A 166 2.97 -2.09 3.02
C ILE A 166 2.32 -2.81 4.19
N GLY A 167 2.28 -4.15 4.16
CA GLY A 167 1.64 -4.94 5.21
C GLY A 167 2.27 -4.75 6.58
N ASP A 168 3.60 -4.64 6.65
CA ASP A 168 4.30 -4.32 7.90
C ASP A 168 4.08 -2.87 8.31
N ALA A 169 4.02 -1.93 7.37
CA ALA A 169 3.66 -0.54 7.68
C ALA A 169 2.25 -0.43 8.29
N VAL A 170 1.28 -1.20 7.77
CA VAL A 170 -0.08 -1.28 8.31
C VAL A 170 -0.07 -1.88 9.71
N LEU A 171 0.65 -2.98 9.95
CA LEU A 171 0.80 -3.56 11.28
C LEU A 171 1.42 -2.56 12.26
N ASP A 172 2.48 -1.84 11.86
CA ASP A 172 3.14 -0.82 12.67
C ASP A 172 2.19 0.32 13.08
N ALA A 173 1.18 0.64 12.27
CA ALA A 173 0.16 1.65 12.62
C ALA A 173 -0.67 1.25 13.85
N PHE A 174 -0.75 -0.04 14.15
CA PHE A 174 -1.39 -0.63 15.32
C PHE A 174 -0.40 -1.06 16.39
N THR A 175 0.81 -0.49 16.43
CA THR A 175 1.77 -0.72 17.51
C THR A 175 2.10 0.58 18.24
N PRO A 176 2.30 0.56 19.57
CA PRO A 176 2.76 1.73 20.31
C PRO A 176 4.15 2.18 19.81
N LYS A 177 4.28 3.45 19.43
CA LYS A 177 5.57 4.04 19.01
C LYS A 177 6.38 4.64 20.18
N GLY A 178 6.05 4.28 21.42
CA GLY A 178 6.67 4.81 22.64
C GLY A 178 6.82 3.74 23.72
N PRO A 179 7.35 4.10 24.91
CA PRO A 179 7.54 3.17 26.02
C PRO A 179 6.23 2.44 26.34
N VAL A 180 6.30 1.12 26.46
CA VAL A 180 5.12 0.28 26.74
C VAL A 180 4.61 0.61 28.15
N THR A 181 3.54 1.40 28.23
CA THR A 181 2.79 1.57 29.48
C THR A 181 1.75 0.46 29.57
N ARG A 182 1.71 -0.28 30.68
CA ARG A 182 0.69 -1.31 30.93
C ARG A 182 -0.70 -0.66 30.81
N GLY A 183 -1.54 -1.18 29.91
CA GLY A 183 -2.95 -0.78 29.77
C GLY A 183 -3.23 0.34 28.76
N GLY A 184 -2.25 0.79 27.97
CA GLY A 184 -2.50 1.75 26.88
C GLY A 184 -3.27 1.11 25.72
N LYS A 185 -4.41 1.69 25.33
CA LYS A 185 -5.11 1.30 24.09
C LYS A 185 -4.23 1.61 22.89
N VAL A 186 -4.09 0.65 21.97
CA VAL A 186 -3.32 0.87 20.75
C VAL A 186 -4.25 1.45 19.68
N ALA A 187 -3.97 2.67 19.23
CA ALA A 187 -4.80 3.37 18.24
C ALA A 187 -6.31 3.42 18.58
N GLY A 188 -6.67 3.40 19.87
CA GLY A 188 -8.07 3.41 20.32
C GLY A 188 -8.82 2.09 20.13
N LEU A 189 -8.14 1.00 19.74
CA LEU A 189 -8.71 -0.34 19.63
C LEU A 189 -8.50 -1.14 20.93
N ASP A 190 -9.48 -1.99 21.25
CA ASP A 190 -9.42 -2.91 22.40
C ASP A 190 -8.64 -4.19 22.06
N THR A 191 -8.57 -4.58 20.78
CA THR A 191 -7.79 -5.71 20.26
C THR A 191 -7.12 -5.32 18.93
N LEU A 192 -6.02 -6.00 18.59
CA LEU A 192 -5.37 -5.80 17.29
C LEU A 192 -6.30 -6.30 16.17
N PRO A 193 -6.42 -5.56 15.04
CA PRO A 193 -7.24 -6.01 13.92
C PRO A 193 -6.62 -7.22 13.25
N LYS A 194 -7.46 -8.03 12.58
CA LYS A 194 -6.96 -9.10 11.71
C LYS A 194 -6.37 -8.47 10.46
N VAL A 195 -5.07 -8.67 10.24
CA VAL A 195 -4.38 -8.21 9.02
C VAL A 195 -3.95 -9.42 8.20
N VAL A 196 -4.35 -9.45 6.93
CA VAL A 196 -3.98 -10.47 5.95
C VAL A 196 -3.06 -9.84 4.90
N LYS A 197 -1.91 -10.44 4.63
CA LYS A 197 -0.91 -9.93 3.69
C LYS A 197 -0.88 -10.80 2.42
N ILE A 198 -1.27 -10.19 1.30
CA ILE A 198 -1.16 -10.74 -0.06
C ILE A 198 0.01 -10.03 -0.74
N ALA A 199 1.10 -10.73 -0.95
CA ALA A 199 2.37 -10.16 -1.38
C ALA A 199 3.18 -11.20 -2.15
N VAL A 200 4.24 -10.76 -2.84
CA VAL A 200 5.17 -11.66 -3.53
C VAL A 200 5.91 -12.50 -2.48
N ARG A 201 5.97 -13.83 -2.68
CA ARG A 201 6.59 -14.79 -1.73
C ARG A 201 7.69 -15.64 -2.34
N ASP A 202 7.60 -15.89 -3.65
CA ASP A 202 8.56 -16.67 -4.39
C ASP A 202 9.30 -15.78 -5.39
N MET A 203 10.53 -16.17 -5.75
CA MET A 203 11.33 -15.44 -6.73
C MET A 203 10.62 -15.42 -8.09
N PRO A 204 10.25 -14.24 -8.64
CA PRO A 204 9.60 -14.19 -9.95
C PRO A 204 10.55 -14.60 -11.08
N GLY A 205 9.97 -15.03 -12.19
CA GLY A 205 10.68 -15.23 -13.46
C GLY A 205 10.49 -14.07 -14.42
N SER A 206 10.62 -14.36 -15.72
CA SER A 206 10.22 -13.46 -16.81
C SER A 206 8.89 -13.90 -17.39
N GLY A 207 8.02 -12.95 -17.70
CA GLY A 207 6.69 -13.20 -18.25
C GLY A 207 5.97 -11.89 -18.55
N THR A 208 4.70 -11.97 -18.93
CA THR A 208 3.86 -10.76 -19.00
C THR A 208 3.54 -10.24 -17.59
N PRO A 209 3.28 -8.94 -17.41
CA PRO A 209 2.88 -8.38 -16.12
C PRO A 209 1.71 -9.12 -15.47
N GLU A 210 0.71 -9.51 -16.26
CA GLU A 210 -0.48 -10.23 -15.78
C GLU A 210 -0.14 -11.63 -15.27
N GLU A 211 0.63 -12.42 -16.04
CA GLU A 211 1.07 -13.76 -15.64
C GLU A 211 1.90 -13.71 -14.35
N LEU A 212 2.78 -12.73 -14.20
CA LEU A 212 3.65 -12.62 -13.03
C LEU A 212 2.88 -12.17 -11.78
N MET A 213 1.95 -11.22 -11.91
CA MET A 213 1.09 -10.83 -10.79
C MET A 213 0.15 -11.97 -10.37
N ASP A 214 -0.35 -12.76 -11.32
CA ASP A 214 -1.19 -13.94 -11.02
C ASP A 214 -0.37 -15.02 -10.32
N ALA A 215 0.82 -15.35 -10.85
CA ALA A 215 1.75 -16.28 -10.21
C ALA A 215 2.18 -15.84 -8.80
N ALA A 216 2.33 -14.53 -8.57
CA ALA A 216 2.62 -13.97 -7.25
C ALA A 216 1.40 -13.95 -6.31
N GLY A 217 0.20 -14.25 -6.81
CA GLY A 217 -1.03 -14.29 -6.02
C GLY A 217 -1.61 -12.90 -5.69
N ILE A 218 -1.25 -11.86 -6.43
CA ILE A 218 -1.60 -10.46 -6.11
C ILE A 218 -2.66 -9.83 -7.04
N THR A 219 -3.31 -10.63 -7.89
CA THR A 219 -4.40 -10.19 -8.79
C THR A 219 -5.76 -10.17 -8.10
N ALA A 220 -6.73 -9.51 -8.73
CA ALA A 220 -8.10 -9.42 -8.23
C ALA A 220 -8.74 -10.78 -7.89
N SER A 221 -8.48 -11.83 -8.68
CA SER A 221 -9.01 -13.19 -8.44
C SER A 221 -8.53 -13.74 -7.10
N HIS A 222 -7.26 -13.57 -6.76
CA HIS A 222 -6.68 -13.99 -5.48
C HIS A 222 -7.20 -13.16 -4.30
N ILE A 223 -7.41 -11.85 -4.51
CA ILE A 223 -8.03 -10.99 -3.50
C ILE A 223 -9.46 -11.46 -3.22
N VAL A 224 -10.27 -11.70 -4.25
CA VAL A 224 -11.65 -12.20 -4.14
C VAL A 224 -11.70 -13.54 -3.42
N ALA A 225 -10.84 -14.49 -3.81
CA ALA A 225 -10.75 -15.80 -3.18
C ALA A 225 -10.39 -15.68 -1.68
N THR A 226 -9.46 -14.78 -1.35
CA THR A 226 -9.08 -14.49 0.03
C THR A 226 -10.26 -13.93 0.82
N VAL A 227 -10.97 -12.92 0.29
CA VAL A 227 -12.15 -12.35 0.95
C VAL A 227 -13.21 -13.41 1.20
N LYS A 228 -13.56 -14.24 0.20
CA LYS A 228 -14.55 -15.31 0.32
C LYS A 228 -14.19 -16.36 1.38
N SER A 229 -12.91 -16.58 1.65
CA SER A 229 -12.49 -17.50 2.71
C SER A 229 -12.66 -16.94 4.13
N LEU A 230 -12.95 -15.64 4.24
CA LEU A 230 -13.00 -14.90 5.51
C LEU A 230 -14.42 -14.45 5.90
N VAL A 231 -15.36 -14.43 4.96
CA VAL A 231 -16.75 -13.97 5.14
C VAL A 231 -17.76 -15.12 5.16
#